data_AF-A0A4P7WXV3-F1
#
_entry.id   AF-A0A4P7WXV3-F1
#
_cell.length_a   1.000
_cell.length_b   1.000
_cell.length_c   1.000
_cell.angle_alpha   90.00
_cell.angle_beta   90.00
_cell.angle_gamma   90.00
#
_symmetry.space_group_name_H-M   'P 1'
#
loop_
_entity.id
_entity.type
_entity.pdbx_description
1 polymer ?
#
loop_
_entity_poly.entity_id
_entity_poly.type
_entity_poly.pdbx_seq_one_letter_code
_entity_poly.pdbx_strand_id
1 'polypeptide(L)'
;MKKIILLISFIGILASCSNDDSESEIQEFVAGEVSVGIKSGTDINDLFEFINIFDHQVDNVNSLTFNSNLESDNLQHVLDVLNEKTYTNDGVNWFVTGYLDSETNDITIFPRLFGMENTQYQTDWINSMSELELTEKHNTELNSGIIRFYVPVGKEIEWRNQFANYDIVDWSELNYISEIQPHTN
;
A
#
# COMPACT_ATOMS: atom_id res chain seq x y z
N MET A 1 -5.32 -46.15 66.63
CA MET A 1 -6.80 -46.14 66.76
C MET A 1 -7.34 -44.97 65.95
N LYS A 2 -8.29 -45.25 65.05
CA LYS A 2 -9.01 -44.29 64.18
C LYS A 2 -9.72 -43.20 65.00
N LYS A 3 -9.69 -41.94 64.53
CA LYS A 3 -10.88 -41.08 64.39
C LYS A 3 -10.66 -40.08 63.24
N ILE A 4 -11.51 -40.24 62.23
CA ILE A 4 -11.88 -39.25 61.19
C ILE A 4 -12.71 -38.16 61.87
N ILE A 5 -12.61 -36.89 61.42
CA ILE A 5 -13.76 -36.01 61.13
C ILE A 5 -13.28 -34.82 60.28
N LEU A 6 -13.94 -34.67 59.14
CA LEU A 6 -13.95 -33.56 58.19
C LEU A 6 -14.57 -32.29 58.79
N LEU A 7 -14.10 -31.12 58.37
CA LEU A 7 -14.88 -29.87 58.24
C LEU A 7 -14.11 -28.95 57.27
N ILE A 8 -14.42 -28.94 55.97
CA ILE A 8 -15.48 -28.19 55.25
C ILE A 8 -15.30 -26.67 55.30
N SER A 9 -15.23 -26.13 54.07
CA SER A 9 -15.51 -24.77 53.62
C SER A 9 -14.41 -23.76 53.84
N PHE A 10 -13.64 -23.48 52.78
CA PHE A 10 -13.27 -22.11 52.47
C PHE A 10 -13.17 -21.96 50.94
N ILE A 11 -14.16 -21.26 50.39
CA ILE A 11 -14.03 -20.35 49.25
C ILE A 11 -13.90 -21.02 47.86
N GLY A 12 -15.06 -21.30 47.27
CA GLY A 12 -15.24 -21.18 45.83
C GLY A 12 -15.37 -19.70 45.48
N ILE A 13 -14.27 -19.08 45.09
CA ILE A 13 -14.27 -17.77 44.41
C ILE A 13 -13.62 -18.00 43.04
N LEU A 14 -14.48 -17.88 42.03
CA LEU A 14 -14.20 -17.38 40.69
C LEU A 14 -13.17 -18.18 39.86
N ALA A 15 -13.66 -19.24 39.23
CA ALA A 15 -13.16 -19.63 37.91
C ALA A 15 -14.37 -19.80 36.97
N SER A 16 -15.14 -18.73 36.79
CA SER A 16 -15.91 -18.55 35.56
C SER A 16 -14.97 -17.93 34.55
N CYS A 17 -14.01 -18.73 34.05
CA CYS A 17 -13.46 -18.47 32.72
C CYS A 17 -14.54 -18.89 31.74
N SER A 18 -15.44 -17.96 31.41
CA SER A 18 -16.07 -18.03 30.10
C SER A 18 -14.96 -17.74 29.10
N ASN A 19 -14.30 -18.80 28.64
CA ASN A 19 -13.72 -18.76 27.31
C ASN A 19 -14.90 -18.69 26.35
N ASP A 20 -15.47 -17.50 26.19
CA ASP A 20 -15.88 -17.09 24.85
C ASP A 20 -14.56 -16.81 24.12
N ASP A 21 -13.88 -17.89 23.76
CA ASP A 21 -12.98 -17.87 22.62
C ASP A 21 -13.93 -17.69 21.43
N SER A 22 -14.36 -16.44 21.20
CA SER A 22 -14.54 -16.03 19.83
C SER A 22 -13.16 -16.27 19.23
N GLU A 23 -13.01 -17.34 18.48
CA GLU A 23 -11.93 -17.49 17.52
C GLU A 23 -11.97 -16.19 16.71
N SER A 24 -11.18 -15.20 17.12
CA SER A 24 -10.82 -14.14 16.21
C SER A 24 -10.07 -14.91 15.14
N GLU A 25 -10.70 -15.13 13.99
CA GLU A 25 -10.01 -15.62 12.82
C GLU A 25 -8.72 -14.81 12.74
N ILE A 26 -7.59 -15.46 13.00
CA ILE A 26 -6.29 -14.82 12.91
C ILE A 26 -6.15 -14.55 11.42
N GLN A 27 -6.49 -13.33 11.01
CA GLN A 27 -6.46 -12.95 9.61
C GLN A 27 -5.01 -13.06 9.14
N GLU A 28 -4.75 -14.03 8.27
CA GLU A 28 -3.43 -14.27 7.73
C GLU A 28 -2.99 -13.08 6.88
N PHE A 29 -1.68 -12.80 6.86
CA PHE A 29 -1.09 -11.76 6.03
C PHE A 29 0.18 -12.29 5.37
N VAL A 30 0.57 -11.66 4.26
CA VAL A 30 1.78 -12.00 3.52
C VAL A 30 3.00 -11.60 4.36
N ALA A 31 3.78 -12.61 4.74
CA ALA A 31 4.99 -12.40 5.54
C ALA A 31 5.98 -11.48 4.80
N GLY A 32 6.53 -10.52 5.53
CA GLY A 32 7.48 -9.54 5.02
C GLY A 32 6.86 -8.36 4.25
N GLU A 33 5.53 -8.22 4.19
CA GLU A 33 4.89 -7.13 3.43
C GLU A 33 4.09 -6.18 4.32
N VAL A 34 4.32 -4.88 4.15
CA VAL A 34 3.56 -3.80 4.78
C VAL A 34 3.13 -2.80 3.71
N SER A 35 1.85 -2.46 3.70
CA SER A 35 1.28 -1.46 2.79
C SER A 35 1.11 -0.13 3.53
N VAL A 36 1.51 0.95 2.89
CA VAL A 36 1.49 2.31 3.46
C VAL A 36 0.71 3.21 2.52
N GLY A 37 -0.40 3.76 3.01
CA GLY A 37 -1.18 4.77 2.30
C GLY A 37 -0.65 6.17 2.59
N ILE A 38 -0.37 6.95 1.54
CA ILE A 38 0.15 8.31 1.64
C ILE A 38 -1.01 9.31 1.63
N LYS A 39 -0.94 10.33 2.48
CA LYS A 39 -1.97 11.37 2.59
C LYS A 39 -2.22 12.06 1.25
N SER A 40 -3.49 12.38 1.00
CA SER A 40 -3.85 13.21 -0.16
C SER A 40 -3.09 14.54 -0.14
N GLY A 41 -2.56 14.95 -1.29
CA GLY A 41 -1.82 16.20 -1.48
C GLY A 41 -0.32 16.13 -1.19
N THR A 42 0.21 14.97 -0.77
CA THR A 42 1.66 14.73 -0.76
C THR A 42 2.16 14.61 -2.19
N ASP A 43 3.16 15.42 -2.54
CA ASP A 43 3.78 15.37 -3.87
C ASP A 43 4.75 14.19 -4.01
N ILE A 44 5.07 13.88 -5.26
CA ILE A 44 5.87 12.70 -5.60
C ILE A 44 7.30 12.79 -5.07
N ASN A 45 7.86 13.99 -4.88
CA ASN A 45 9.21 14.13 -4.34
C ASN A 45 9.20 13.82 -2.85
N ASP A 46 8.24 14.34 -2.09
CA ASP A 46 8.04 14.01 -0.67
C ASP A 46 7.83 12.50 -0.47
N LEU A 47 7.08 11.85 -1.38
CA LEU A 47 6.92 10.40 -1.38
C LEU A 47 8.25 9.66 -1.59
N PHE A 48 9.06 10.08 -2.58
CA PHE A 48 10.37 9.47 -2.82
C PHE A 48 11.35 9.73 -1.67
N GLU A 49 11.35 10.93 -1.11
CA GLU A 49 12.13 11.24 0.10
C GLU A 49 11.77 10.30 1.24
N PHE A 50 10.48 10.04 1.47
CA PHE A 50 10.03 9.08 2.46
C PHE A 50 10.50 7.65 2.19
N ILE A 51 10.40 7.16 0.95
CA ILE A 51 10.96 5.85 0.57
C ILE A 51 12.45 5.79 0.93
N ASN A 52 13.20 6.83 0.58
CA ASN A 52 14.65 6.90 0.75
C ASN A 52 15.12 7.01 2.21
N ILE A 53 14.22 7.25 3.17
CA ILE A 53 14.54 7.20 4.61
C ILE A 53 14.92 5.76 5.02
N PHE A 54 14.37 4.75 4.33
CA PHE A 54 14.49 3.36 4.71
C PHE A 54 15.34 2.57 3.72
N ASP A 55 16.09 1.59 4.24
CA ASP A 55 16.80 0.60 3.43
C ASP A 55 15.88 -0.62 3.20
N HIS A 56 14.75 -0.37 2.54
CA HIS A 56 13.73 -1.37 2.24
C HIS A 56 13.45 -1.42 0.75
N GLN A 57 13.29 -2.63 0.22
CA GLN A 57 12.83 -2.82 -1.14
C GLN A 57 11.35 -2.40 -1.23
N VAL A 58 10.99 -1.73 -2.32
CA VAL A 58 9.61 -1.35 -2.65
C VAL A 58 9.12 -2.24 -3.78
N ASP A 59 8.07 -3.02 -3.53
CA ASP A 59 7.40 -3.80 -4.57
C ASP A 59 6.85 -2.83 -5.64
N ASN A 60 5.95 -1.95 -5.21
CA ASN A 60 5.45 -0.87 -6.05
C ASN A 60 4.86 0.30 -5.24
N VAL A 61 4.75 1.42 -5.94
CA VAL A 61 3.87 2.54 -5.62
C VAL A 61 2.71 2.49 -6.62
N ASN A 62 1.49 2.38 -6.15
CA ASN A 62 0.30 2.32 -6.99
C ASN A 62 -0.75 3.35 -6.55
N SER A 63 -1.91 3.35 -7.21
CA SER A 63 -3.00 4.30 -6.96
C SER A 63 -2.58 5.75 -7.22
N LEU A 64 -1.62 5.94 -8.12
CA LEU A 64 -1.18 7.25 -8.58
C LEU A 64 -2.05 7.69 -9.77
N THR A 65 -2.30 8.99 -9.86
CA THR A 65 -3.04 9.59 -10.97
C THR A 65 -2.36 10.87 -11.41
N PHE A 66 -2.13 11.01 -12.72
CA PHE A 66 -1.52 12.20 -13.29
C PHE A 66 -2.33 12.69 -14.49
N ASN A 67 -2.32 13.99 -14.71
CA ASN A 67 -2.78 14.62 -15.93
C ASN A 67 -1.58 15.09 -16.75
N SER A 68 -1.59 14.87 -18.07
CA SER A 68 -0.65 15.51 -19.00
C SER A 68 -1.27 16.77 -19.60
N ASN A 69 -0.47 17.84 -19.71
CA ASN A 69 -0.87 19.06 -20.41
C ASN A 69 -0.61 19.00 -21.93
N LEU A 70 -0.10 17.88 -22.45
CA LEU A 70 0.03 17.68 -23.89
C LEU A 70 -1.35 17.64 -24.58
N GLU A 71 -1.38 18.00 -25.86
CA GLU A 71 -2.60 17.92 -26.67
C GLU A 71 -3.15 16.48 -26.69
N SER A 72 -4.48 16.35 -26.67
CA SER A 72 -5.19 15.05 -26.53
C SER A 72 -4.81 13.97 -27.55
N ASP A 73 -4.33 14.35 -28.74
CA ASP A 73 -3.86 13.43 -29.77
C ASP A 73 -2.54 12.71 -29.38
N ASN A 74 -1.87 13.17 -28.32
CA ASN A 74 -0.64 12.58 -27.78
C ASN A 74 -0.87 11.48 -26.74
N LEU A 75 -2.11 11.08 -26.44
CA LEU A 75 -2.38 10.02 -25.44
C LEU A 75 -1.55 8.76 -25.72
N GLN A 76 -1.54 8.28 -26.96
CA GLN A 76 -0.79 7.06 -27.29
C GLN A 76 0.72 7.27 -27.14
N HIS A 77 1.23 8.45 -27.50
CA HIS A 77 2.65 8.77 -27.32
C HIS A 77 3.05 8.74 -25.83
N VAL A 78 2.24 9.33 -24.95
CA VAL A 78 2.44 9.28 -23.49
C VAL A 78 2.48 7.83 -23.00
N LEU A 79 1.51 7.01 -23.42
CA LEU A 79 1.44 5.60 -23.01
C LEU A 79 2.62 4.78 -23.54
N ASP A 80 3.07 5.02 -24.77
CA ASP A 80 4.20 4.31 -25.37
C ASP A 80 5.50 4.63 -24.61
N VAL A 81 5.81 5.91 -24.41
CA VAL A 81 7.02 6.36 -23.69
C VAL A 81 7.05 5.80 -22.28
N LEU A 82 5.90 5.83 -21.58
CA LEU A 82 5.84 5.30 -20.23
C LEU A 82 5.91 3.77 -20.21
N ASN A 83 5.33 3.05 -21.16
CA ASN A 83 5.35 1.59 -21.17
C ASN A 83 6.66 0.96 -21.67
N GLU A 84 7.56 1.75 -22.28
CA GLU A 84 8.93 1.32 -22.60
C GLU A 84 9.83 1.21 -21.36
N LYS A 85 9.44 1.84 -20.24
CA LYS A 85 10.23 1.86 -19.01
C LYS A 85 9.93 0.63 -18.16
N THR A 86 10.98 -0.04 -17.68
CA THR A 86 10.85 -1.29 -16.91
C THR A 86 10.30 -1.12 -15.51
N TYR A 87 10.23 0.11 -15.00
CA TYR A 87 9.72 0.43 -13.67
C TYR A 87 8.27 0.95 -13.69
N THR A 88 7.64 1.01 -14.86
CA THR A 88 6.22 1.39 -15.05
C THR A 88 5.42 0.30 -15.76
N ASN A 89 6.13 -0.70 -16.30
CA ASN A 89 5.60 -1.86 -16.99
C ASN A 89 6.36 -3.10 -16.51
N ASP A 90 5.65 -4.08 -15.93
CA ASP A 90 6.26 -5.31 -15.41
C ASP A 90 6.55 -6.35 -16.51
N GLY A 91 6.17 -6.06 -17.76
CA GLY A 91 6.34 -6.92 -18.92
C GLY A 91 5.41 -8.13 -18.97
N VAL A 92 4.46 -8.25 -18.03
CA VAL A 92 3.58 -9.41 -17.88
C VAL A 92 2.11 -9.01 -17.78
N ASN A 93 1.73 -8.28 -16.72
CA ASN A 93 0.34 -8.03 -16.34
C ASN A 93 0.04 -6.56 -16.04
N TRP A 94 1.07 -5.73 -15.86
CA TRP A 94 0.91 -4.32 -15.51
C TRP A 94 1.59 -3.42 -16.53
N PHE A 95 0.80 -2.52 -17.09
CA PHE A 95 1.21 -1.46 -17.98
C PHE A 95 0.48 -0.18 -17.58
N VAL A 96 1.09 0.96 -17.87
CA VAL A 96 0.45 2.27 -17.68
C VAL A 96 -0.76 2.35 -18.59
N THR A 97 -1.90 2.68 -17.99
CA THR A 97 -3.15 2.93 -18.69
C THR A 97 -3.53 4.39 -18.56
N GLY A 98 -4.40 4.86 -19.45
CA GLY A 98 -4.90 6.23 -19.42
C GLY A 98 -6.10 6.41 -20.33
N TYR A 99 -6.76 7.56 -20.20
CA TYR A 99 -7.89 7.95 -21.02
C TYR A 99 -7.89 9.47 -21.26
N LEU A 100 -8.72 9.92 -22.20
CA LEU A 100 -9.04 11.34 -22.39
C LEU A 100 -10.28 11.69 -21.57
N ASP A 101 -10.14 12.64 -20.66
CA ASP A 101 -11.27 13.12 -19.86
C ASP A 101 -12.34 13.71 -20.79
N SER A 102 -13.59 13.28 -20.63
CA SER A 102 -14.66 13.67 -21.55
C SER A 102 -15.08 15.13 -21.45
N GLU A 103 -14.77 15.78 -20.32
CA GLU A 103 -15.13 17.19 -20.07
C GLU A 103 -13.98 18.12 -20.40
N THR A 104 -12.76 17.78 -19.95
CA THR A 104 -11.59 18.66 -20.14
C THR A 104 -10.78 18.33 -21.38
N ASN A 105 -10.95 17.11 -21.92
CA ASN A 105 -10.12 16.55 -23.00
C ASN A 105 -8.64 16.38 -22.60
N ASP A 106 -8.32 16.44 -21.31
CA ASP A 106 -6.98 16.20 -20.79
C ASP A 106 -6.65 14.70 -20.81
N ILE A 107 -5.37 14.39 -20.97
CA ILE A 107 -4.86 13.02 -20.84
C ILE A 107 -4.72 12.71 -19.35
N THR A 108 -5.44 11.72 -18.84
CA THR A 108 -5.26 11.17 -17.49
C THR A 108 -4.61 9.79 -17.56
N ILE A 109 -3.58 9.55 -16.74
CA ILE A 109 -2.86 8.27 -16.67
C ILE A 109 -2.79 7.71 -15.24
N PHE A 110 -2.66 6.39 -15.15
CA PHE A 110 -2.61 5.62 -13.90
C PHE A 110 -1.36 4.72 -13.87
N PRO A 111 -0.18 5.28 -13.57
CA PRO A 111 1.04 4.50 -13.48
C PRO A 111 1.08 3.68 -12.19
N ARG A 112 1.76 2.54 -12.26
CA ARG A 112 2.29 1.83 -11.09
C ARG A 112 3.81 1.86 -11.22
N LEU A 113 4.50 2.30 -10.17
CA LEU A 113 5.95 2.47 -10.18
C LEU A 113 6.60 1.35 -9.37
N PHE A 114 7.45 0.54 -10.00
CA PHE A 114 8.09 -0.63 -9.40
C PHE A 114 9.54 -0.35 -9.02
N GLY A 115 10.03 -0.98 -7.94
CA GLY A 115 11.44 -0.88 -7.55
C GLY A 115 11.88 0.55 -7.22
N MET A 116 10.98 1.32 -6.61
CA MET A 116 11.20 2.74 -6.35
C MET A 116 12.15 3.01 -5.18
N GLU A 117 12.75 2.01 -4.56
CA GLU A 117 13.98 2.17 -3.77
C GLU A 117 15.20 2.58 -4.64
N ASN A 118 15.12 2.36 -5.95
CA ASN A 118 16.15 2.76 -6.89
C ASN A 118 16.02 4.25 -7.27
N THR A 119 16.94 5.06 -6.76
CA THR A 119 16.98 6.52 -7.01
C THR A 119 17.18 6.89 -8.48
N GLN A 120 17.73 6.01 -9.31
CA GLN A 120 17.79 6.23 -10.76
C GLN A 120 16.41 6.15 -11.40
N TYR A 121 15.55 5.25 -10.96
CA TYR A 121 14.16 5.15 -11.44
C TYR A 121 13.31 6.33 -10.96
N GLN A 122 13.51 6.76 -9.71
CA GLN A 122 12.91 8.00 -9.21
C GLN A 122 13.30 9.20 -10.08
N THR A 123 14.58 9.37 -10.37
CA THR A 123 15.09 10.48 -11.19
C THR A 123 14.53 10.42 -12.62
N ASP A 124 14.52 9.24 -13.25
CA ASP A 124 13.96 9.06 -14.59
C ASP A 124 12.45 9.33 -14.61
N TRP A 125 11.72 8.97 -13.56
CA TRP A 125 10.31 9.28 -13.41
C TRP A 125 10.06 10.80 -13.37
N ILE A 126 10.82 11.55 -12.55
CA ILE A 126 10.70 13.01 -12.49
C ILE A 126 11.02 13.64 -13.86
N ASN A 127 12.03 13.14 -14.57
CA ASN A 127 12.33 13.62 -15.92
C ASN A 127 11.18 13.32 -16.90
N SER A 128 10.59 12.14 -16.81
CA SER A 128 9.45 11.74 -17.64
C SER A 128 8.22 12.59 -17.36
N MET A 129 7.99 12.96 -16.09
CA MET A 129 6.94 13.91 -15.73
C MET A 129 7.17 15.27 -16.40
N SER A 130 8.41 15.76 -16.41
CA SER A 130 8.72 17.02 -17.08
C SER A 130 8.58 16.92 -18.61
N GLU A 131 9.02 15.83 -19.23
CA GLU A 131 8.99 15.62 -20.68
C GLU A 131 7.56 15.47 -21.21
N LEU A 132 6.72 14.73 -20.47
CA LEU A 132 5.34 14.44 -20.84
C LEU A 132 4.34 15.42 -20.20
N GLU A 133 4.84 16.52 -19.63
CA GLU A 133 4.06 17.57 -18.96
C GLU A 133 3.04 17.02 -17.93
N LEU A 134 3.46 16.01 -17.16
CA LEU A 134 2.63 15.36 -16.15
C LEU A 134 2.54 16.20 -14.89
N THR A 135 1.32 16.33 -14.38
CA THR A 135 0.99 16.98 -13.12
C THR A 135 0.20 16.01 -12.25
N GLU A 136 0.52 15.97 -10.97
CA GLU A 136 -0.17 15.11 -10.00
C GLU A 136 -1.62 15.55 -9.86
N LYS A 137 -2.55 14.59 -9.98
CA LYS A 137 -3.97 14.81 -9.75
C LYS A 137 -4.32 14.29 -8.36
N HIS A 138 -4.12 15.13 -7.35
CA HIS A 138 -4.55 14.82 -6.00
C HIS A 138 -6.08 14.93 -5.91
N ASN A 139 -6.74 13.83 -5.54
CA ASN A 139 -8.14 13.84 -5.14
C ASN A 139 -8.19 13.74 -3.62
N THR A 140 -8.92 14.62 -2.94
CA THR A 140 -9.10 14.58 -1.48
C THR A 140 -9.69 13.26 -0.97
N GLU A 141 -10.32 12.47 -1.85
CA GLU A 141 -10.90 11.16 -1.55
C GLU A 141 -9.94 9.99 -1.81
N LEU A 142 -8.79 10.23 -2.46
CA LEU A 142 -7.82 9.20 -2.82
C LEU A 142 -6.45 9.52 -2.20
N ASN A 143 -5.76 8.48 -1.75
CA ASN A 143 -4.39 8.62 -1.26
C ASN A 143 -3.45 9.06 -2.38
N SER A 144 -2.39 9.81 -2.04
CA SER A 144 -1.34 10.20 -3.00
C SER A 144 -0.36 9.05 -3.25
N GLY A 145 -0.91 7.85 -3.45
CA GLY A 145 -0.17 6.62 -3.61
C GLY A 145 -0.31 5.65 -2.44
N ILE A 146 -0.18 4.37 -2.76
CA ILE A 146 0.01 3.30 -1.79
C ILE A 146 1.35 2.64 -2.11
N ILE A 147 2.23 2.61 -1.12
CA ILE A 147 3.55 1.98 -1.21
C ILE A 147 3.47 0.61 -0.57
N ARG A 148 3.97 -0.43 -1.24
CA ARG A 148 4.21 -1.73 -0.62
C ARG A 148 5.70 -1.92 -0.35
N PHE A 149 6.06 -1.96 0.92
CA PHE A 149 7.41 -2.23 1.38
C PHE A 149 7.60 -3.72 1.67
N TYR A 150 8.77 -4.23 1.30
CA TYR A 150 9.31 -5.46 1.85
C TYR A 150 10.12 -5.15 3.10
N VAL A 151 9.69 -5.71 4.23
CA VAL A 151 10.32 -5.56 5.54
C VAL A 151 10.84 -6.91 6.05
N PRO A 152 11.74 -6.93 7.05
CA PRO A 152 12.20 -8.19 7.61
C PRO A 152 11.04 -9.05 8.12
N VAL A 153 11.03 -10.34 7.75
CA VAL A 153 9.98 -11.28 8.18
C VAL A 153 9.92 -11.37 9.72
N GLY A 154 8.71 -11.32 10.27
CA GLY A 154 8.47 -11.28 11.72
C GLY A 154 8.59 -9.89 12.34
N LYS A 155 8.85 -8.84 11.54
CA LYS A 155 8.92 -7.43 11.95
C LYS A 155 7.82 -6.58 11.34
N GLU A 156 6.82 -7.18 10.69
CA GLU A 156 5.76 -6.49 9.96
C GLU A 156 4.95 -5.59 10.88
N ILE A 157 4.59 -6.04 12.08
CA ILE A 157 3.85 -5.24 13.07
C ILE A 157 4.70 -4.06 13.57
N GLU A 158 6.00 -4.27 13.78
CA GLU A 158 6.94 -3.22 14.21
C GLU A 158 7.03 -2.14 13.15
N TRP A 159 7.27 -2.51 11.90
CA TRP A 159 7.37 -1.59 10.77
C TRP A 159 6.05 -0.91 10.43
N ARG A 160 4.93 -1.63 10.49
CA ARG A 160 3.60 -1.05 10.35
C ARG A 160 3.41 0.12 11.32
N ASN A 161 3.71 -0.12 12.60
CA ASN A 161 3.61 0.91 13.63
C ASN A 161 4.62 2.03 13.43
N GLN A 162 5.83 1.72 12.94
CA GLN A 162 6.86 2.72 12.66
C GLN A 162 6.44 3.66 11.53
N PHE A 163 5.97 3.14 10.39
CA PHE A 163 5.51 3.95 9.26
C PHE A 163 4.34 4.85 9.64
N ALA A 164 3.40 4.37 10.47
CA ALA A 164 2.25 5.15 10.93
C ALA A 164 2.61 6.43 11.71
N ASN A 165 3.86 6.57 12.17
CA ASN A 165 4.31 7.76 12.92
C ASN A 165 4.81 8.91 12.02
N TYR A 166 4.86 8.72 10.70
CA TYR A 166 5.34 9.76 9.78
C TYR A 166 4.19 10.64 9.30
N ASP A 167 4.42 11.96 9.25
CA ASP A 167 3.38 12.94 8.97
C ASP A 167 2.73 12.77 7.59
N ILE A 168 3.44 12.23 6.59
CA ILE A 168 2.88 12.01 5.25
C ILE A 168 2.04 10.72 5.15
N VAL A 169 2.07 9.86 6.17
CA VAL A 169 1.39 8.57 6.17
C VAL A 169 -0.03 8.74 6.70
N ASP A 170 -1.02 8.31 5.91
CA ASP A 170 -2.44 8.31 6.30
C ASP A 170 -2.78 7.03 7.07
N TRP A 171 -2.32 5.89 6.56
CA TRP A 171 -2.46 4.59 7.22
C TRP A 171 -1.30 3.67 6.85
N SER A 172 -1.09 2.65 7.69
CA SER A 172 -0.07 1.62 7.50
C SER A 172 -0.65 0.30 7.99
N GLU A 173 -0.70 -0.70 7.11
CA GLU A 173 -1.42 -1.95 7.34
C GLU A 173 -0.60 -3.16 6.89
N LEU A 174 -0.89 -4.31 7.50
CA LEU A 174 -0.36 -5.60 7.05
C LEU A 174 -1.04 -6.01 5.75
N ASN A 175 -0.33 -6.71 4.85
CA ASN A 175 -0.94 -7.20 3.62
C ASN A 175 -1.77 -8.47 3.86
N TYR A 176 -3.01 -8.31 4.34
CA TYR A 176 -3.89 -9.43 4.67
C TYR A 176 -4.31 -10.25 3.44
N ILE A 177 -4.35 -11.58 3.63
CA ILE A 177 -4.85 -12.53 2.64
C ILE A 177 -6.37 -12.62 2.82
N SER A 178 -7.10 -12.44 1.72
CA SER A 178 -8.56 -12.58 1.70
C SER A 178 -8.95 -13.84 0.94
N GLU A 179 -9.72 -14.71 1.59
CA GLU A 179 -10.38 -15.81 0.91
C GLU A 179 -11.61 -15.30 0.17
N ILE A 180 -11.55 -15.30 -1.16
CA ILE A 180 -12.73 -15.00 -1.98
C ILE A 180 -13.57 -16.27 -2.04
N GLN A 181 -14.77 -16.23 -1.44
CA GLN A 181 -15.78 -17.27 -1.59
C GLN A 181 -16.59 -16.97 -2.87
N PRO A 182 -16.41 -17.72 -3.97
CA PRO A 182 -17.18 -17.46 -5.19
C PRO A 182 -18.65 -17.82 -4.96
N HIS A 183 -19.55 -16.86 -5.20
CA HIS A 183 -20.97 -17.14 -5.25
C HIS A 183 -21.29 -17.94 -6.52
N THR A 184 -21.60 -19.23 -6.35
CA THR A 184 -22.21 -20.03 -7.41
C THR A 184 -23.68 -19.65 -7.54
N ASN A 185 -24.04 -18.99 -8.65
CA ASN A 185 -25.43 -18.82 -9.08
C ASN A 185 -25.90 -20.04 -9.90
#